data_AF-A0A1S6WV59-F1
#
_entry.id   AF-A0A1S6WV59-F1
#
_cell.length_a   1.000
_cell.length_b   1.000
_cell.length_c   1.000
_cell.angle_alpha   90.00
_cell.angle_beta   90.00
_cell.angle_gamma   90.00
#
_symmetry.space_group_name_H-M   'P 1'
#
loop_
_entity.id
_entity.type
_entity.pdbx_description
1 polymer ?
#
loop_
_entity_poly.entity_id
_entity_poly.type
_entity_poly.pdbx_seq_one_letter_code
_entity_poly.pdbx_strand_id
1 'polypeptide(L)'
;MKKRKKRGRPRISGQIREPNGRISRAKKPDKSSYQQTLEMRGKRYGASIQDAKNPLMGTYVGRLYLLEKKINQDQYDASQQYIQVRNDYRCAKGLPGTVHDDVASNRNQDGLEKWVEITTDRYEAVRDVIREAQGLYRQYNLHAALQYIVIEDQQLEHLVSSLYIALNALHKFFSQKR
;
A
#
# COMPACT_ATOMS: atom_id res chain seq x y z
N MET A 1 -9.99 -27.16 -9.86
CA MET A 1 -10.62 -27.12 -8.52
C MET A 1 -11.91 -26.30 -8.56
N LYS A 2 -13.08 -26.89 -8.27
CA LYS A 2 -14.36 -26.15 -8.20
C LYS A 2 -14.35 -25.24 -6.96
N LYS A 3 -14.46 -23.91 -7.15
CA LYS A 3 -14.55 -22.94 -6.05
C LYS A 3 -15.70 -23.35 -5.12
N ARG A 4 -15.39 -23.65 -3.85
CA ARG A 4 -16.40 -23.93 -2.82
C ARG A 4 -17.39 -22.75 -2.77
N LYS A 5 -18.67 -23.01 -3.04
CA LYS A 5 -19.74 -22.00 -2.90
C LYS A 5 -19.67 -21.46 -1.46
N LYS A 6 -19.56 -20.13 -1.31
CA LYS A 6 -19.55 -19.46 0.00
C LYS A 6 -20.75 -19.95 0.82
N ARG A 7 -20.50 -20.47 2.03
CA ARG A 7 -21.57 -20.88 2.96
C ARG A 7 -22.28 -19.64 3.48
N GLY A 8 -23.61 -19.60 3.35
CA GLY A 8 -24.46 -18.49 3.80
C GLY A 8 -25.52 -18.06 2.78
N ARG A 9 -26.61 -17.43 3.24
CA ARG A 9 -27.64 -16.88 2.35
C ARG A 9 -27.01 -15.83 1.42
N PRO A 10 -27.17 -15.93 0.09
CA PRO A 10 -26.64 -14.94 -0.83
C PRO A 10 -27.18 -13.56 -0.49
N ARG A 11 -26.30 -12.56 -0.51
CA ARG A 11 -26.70 -11.16 -0.30
C ARG A 11 -27.51 -10.70 -1.50
N ILE A 12 -28.70 -10.16 -1.24
CA ILE A 12 -29.53 -9.49 -2.26
C ILE A 12 -28.78 -8.24 -2.75
N SER A 13 -28.60 -8.13 -4.07
CA SER A 13 -27.95 -6.98 -4.72
C SER A 13 -28.81 -5.72 -4.62
N GLY A 14 -28.18 -4.55 -4.53
CA GLY A 14 -28.85 -3.25 -4.53
C GLY A 14 -29.56 -2.84 -3.22
N GLN A 15 -29.59 -3.69 -2.20
CA GLN A 15 -30.23 -3.39 -0.91
C GLN A 15 -29.27 -2.72 0.08
N ILE A 16 -29.72 -1.61 0.69
CA ILE A 16 -28.99 -0.88 1.74
C ILE A 16 -29.03 -1.68 3.04
N ARG A 17 -27.89 -1.73 3.75
CA ARG A 17 -27.73 -2.50 4.99
C ARG A 17 -27.31 -1.62 6.15
N GLU A 18 -27.77 -2.00 7.33
CA GLU A 18 -27.32 -1.47 8.61
C GLU A 18 -25.90 -1.98 8.96
N PRO A 19 -25.19 -1.34 9.91
CA PRO A 19 -23.86 -1.77 10.35
C PRO A 19 -23.82 -3.24 10.85
N ASN A 20 -24.93 -3.71 11.43
CA ASN A 20 -25.13 -5.09 11.88
C ASN A 20 -25.32 -6.11 10.72
N GLY A 21 -25.30 -5.65 9.47
CA GLY A 21 -25.46 -6.48 8.28
C GLY A 21 -26.90 -6.82 7.89
N ARG A 22 -27.91 -6.37 8.65
CA ARG A 22 -29.34 -6.52 8.28
C ARG A 22 -29.71 -5.57 7.15
N ILE A 23 -30.71 -5.95 6.34
CA ILE A 23 -31.28 -5.06 5.33
C ILE A 23 -32.07 -3.97 6.06
N SER A 24 -31.82 -2.71 5.73
CA SER A 24 -32.53 -1.59 6.33
C SER A 24 -34.01 -1.65 5.95
N ARG A 25 -34.89 -1.48 6.94
CA ARG A 25 -36.37 -1.44 6.74
C ARG A 25 -36.93 -0.01 6.75
N ALA A 26 -36.07 1.01 6.87
CA ALA A 26 -36.50 2.40 6.92
C ALA A 26 -37.08 2.84 5.56
N LYS A 27 -38.18 3.62 5.58
CA LYS A 27 -38.80 4.19 4.36
C LYS A 27 -37.86 5.15 3.60
N LYS A 28 -37.02 5.87 4.35
CA LYS A 28 -35.87 6.62 3.84
C LYS A 28 -34.66 6.10 4.60
N PRO A 29 -33.98 5.05 4.12
CA PRO A 29 -32.76 4.62 4.75
C PRO A 29 -31.78 5.77 4.63
N ASP A 30 -31.33 6.29 5.77
CA ASP A 30 -30.21 7.21 5.76
C ASP A 30 -29.07 6.49 5.04
N LYS A 31 -28.49 7.10 4.00
CA LYS A 31 -27.34 6.48 3.34
C LYS A 31 -26.35 6.27 4.45
N SER A 32 -26.07 5.01 4.80
CA SER A 32 -25.14 4.70 5.87
C SER A 32 -23.89 5.56 5.66
N SER A 33 -23.36 6.18 6.71
CA SER A 33 -22.17 7.04 6.63
C SER A 33 -21.10 6.46 5.69
N TYR A 34 -20.89 5.15 5.78
CA TYR A 34 -20.06 4.35 4.87
C TYR A 34 -20.38 4.53 3.38
N GLN A 35 -21.65 4.41 2.98
CA GLN A 35 -22.07 4.60 1.58
C GLN A 35 -21.86 6.04 1.11
N GLN A 36 -22.10 7.04 1.97
CA GLN A 36 -21.79 8.44 1.65
C GLN A 36 -20.28 8.63 1.47
N THR A 37 -19.45 8.04 2.33
CA THR A 37 -17.98 8.08 2.21
C THR A 37 -17.50 7.46 0.90
N LEU A 38 -18.08 6.33 0.48
CA LEU A 38 -17.76 5.69 -0.79
C LEU A 38 -18.16 6.53 -1.99
N GLU A 39 -19.33 7.17 -1.93
CA GLU A 39 -19.79 8.10 -2.98
C GLU A 39 -18.86 9.32 -3.06
N MET A 40 -18.46 9.89 -1.93
CA MET A 40 -17.52 11.02 -1.88
C MET A 40 -16.14 10.62 -2.41
N ARG A 41 -15.63 9.44 -2.05
CA ARG A 41 -14.36 8.91 -2.59
C ARG A 41 -14.46 8.66 -4.09
N GLY A 42 -15.54 8.06 -4.57
CA GLY A 42 -15.79 7.84 -5.99
C GLY A 42 -15.82 9.15 -6.78
N LYS A 43 -16.55 10.15 -6.28
CA LYS A 43 -16.60 11.50 -6.88
C LYS A 43 -15.23 12.17 -6.91
N ARG A 44 -14.48 12.11 -5.80
CA ARG A 44 -13.16 12.76 -5.68
C ARG A 44 -12.15 12.23 -6.69
N TYR A 45 -12.18 10.94 -6.99
CA TYR A 45 -11.19 10.27 -7.82
C TYR A 45 -11.73 9.77 -9.18
N GLY A 46 -12.97 10.12 -9.54
CA GLY A 46 -13.59 9.66 -10.77
C GLY A 46 -13.77 8.14 -10.86
N ALA A 47 -13.93 7.46 -9.71
CA ALA A 47 -14.00 6.00 -9.61
C ALA A 47 -15.43 5.50 -9.40
N SER A 48 -15.71 4.27 -9.84
CA SER A 48 -16.97 3.60 -9.52
C SER A 48 -17.08 3.36 -8.01
N ILE A 49 -18.31 3.21 -7.49
CA ILE A 49 -18.53 2.87 -6.07
C ILE A 49 -17.90 1.50 -5.73
N GLN A 50 -17.80 0.59 -6.71
CA GLN A 50 -17.14 -0.70 -6.50
C GLN A 50 -15.63 -0.52 -6.34
N ASP A 51 -15.00 0.31 -7.16
CA ASP A 51 -13.56 0.58 -7.07
C ASP A 51 -13.23 1.37 -5.81
N ALA A 52 -14.06 2.35 -5.43
CA ALA A 52 -13.90 3.14 -4.21
C ALA A 52 -13.90 2.29 -2.92
N LYS A 53 -14.49 1.09 -2.95
CA LYS A 53 -14.44 0.12 -1.84
C LYS A 53 -13.09 -0.57 -1.71
N ASN A 54 -12.29 -0.60 -2.76
CA ASN A 54 -10.98 -1.23 -2.73
C ASN A 54 -10.06 -0.44 -1.77
N PRO A 55 -9.45 -1.08 -0.76
CA PRO A 55 -8.53 -0.40 0.16
C PRO A 55 -7.39 0.33 -0.55
N LEU A 56 -6.92 -0.22 -1.69
CA LEU A 56 -5.85 0.36 -2.49
C LEU A 56 -6.17 1.76 -3.01
N MET A 57 -7.45 2.11 -3.16
CA MET A 57 -7.87 3.47 -3.53
C MET A 57 -7.50 4.53 -2.49
N GLY A 58 -7.18 4.10 -1.26
CA GLY A 58 -6.75 4.99 -0.19
C GLY A 58 -5.45 5.72 -0.52
N THR A 59 -4.51 5.06 -1.21
CA THR A 59 -3.20 5.62 -1.51
C THR A 59 -3.10 6.06 -2.97
N TYR A 60 -2.24 7.04 -3.24
CA TYR A 60 -1.93 7.48 -4.59
C TYR A 60 -1.29 6.38 -5.42
N VAL A 61 -0.36 5.62 -4.85
CA VAL A 61 0.25 4.46 -5.53
C VAL A 61 -0.81 3.42 -5.90
N GLY A 62 -1.77 3.14 -5.01
CA GLY A 62 -2.86 2.21 -5.33
C GLY A 62 -3.84 2.76 -6.38
N ARG A 63 -4.05 4.08 -6.43
CA ARG A 63 -4.81 4.72 -7.53
C ARG A 63 -4.07 4.67 -8.86
N LEU A 64 -2.75 4.90 -8.87
CA LEU A 64 -1.89 4.75 -10.06
C LEU A 64 -1.96 3.34 -10.64
N TYR A 65 -2.04 2.33 -9.77
CA TYR A 65 -2.20 0.93 -10.14
C TYR A 65 -3.62 0.60 -10.65
N LEU A 66 -4.66 0.94 -9.89
CA LEU A 66 -6.04 0.51 -10.17
C LEU A 66 -6.73 1.31 -11.27
N LEU A 67 -6.65 2.64 -11.21
CA LEU A 67 -7.42 3.53 -12.09
C LEU A 67 -6.61 3.91 -13.32
N GLU A 68 -5.43 4.46 -13.08
CA GLU A 68 -4.62 5.05 -14.14
C GLU A 68 -3.81 4.00 -14.89
N LYS A 69 -3.62 2.81 -14.31
CA LYS A 69 -2.81 1.71 -14.85
C LYS A 69 -1.41 2.16 -15.29
N LYS A 70 -0.87 3.18 -14.61
CA LYS A 70 0.47 3.74 -14.87
C LYS A 70 1.59 2.90 -14.27
N ILE A 71 1.27 2.09 -13.26
CA ILE A 71 2.17 1.10 -12.69
C ILE A 71 1.54 -0.28 -12.73
N ASN A 72 2.35 -1.32 -12.83
CA ASN A 72 1.91 -2.71 -12.83
C ASN A 72 1.87 -3.31 -11.41
N GLN A 73 1.42 -4.56 -11.30
CA GLN A 73 1.34 -5.28 -10.03
C GLN A 73 2.72 -5.41 -9.36
N ASP A 74 3.75 -5.74 -10.12
CA ASP A 74 5.11 -5.95 -9.60
C ASP A 74 5.70 -4.67 -8.97
N GLN A 75 5.44 -3.53 -9.60
CA GLN A 75 5.83 -2.21 -9.11
C GLN A 75 5.02 -1.80 -7.89
N TYR A 76 3.71 -2.07 -7.91
CA TYR A 76 2.87 -1.87 -6.74
C TYR A 76 3.39 -2.70 -5.56
N ASP A 77 3.69 -3.98 -5.75
CA ASP A 77 4.21 -4.86 -4.70
C ASP A 77 5.59 -4.42 -4.22
N ALA A 78 6.46 -3.95 -5.12
CA ALA A 78 7.76 -3.38 -4.74
C ALA A 78 7.60 -2.12 -3.88
N SER A 79 6.58 -1.28 -4.13
CA SER A 79 6.28 -0.12 -3.28
C SER A 79 5.89 -0.53 -1.87
N GLN A 80 5.09 -1.58 -1.73
CA GLN A 80 4.65 -2.09 -0.42
C GLN A 80 5.81 -2.73 0.34
N GLN A 81 6.66 -3.49 -0.35
CA GLN A 81 7.88 -4.04 0.25
C GLN A 81 8.84 -2.93 0.70
N TYR A 82 8.97 -1.84 -0.05
CA TYR A 82 9.78 -0.70 0.37
C TYR A 82 9.24 -0.04 1.65
N ILE A 83 7.92 0.16 1.74
CA ILE A 83 7.27 0.67 2.98
C ILE A 83 7.58 -0.24 4.16
N GLN A 84 7.46 -1.56 3.97
CA GLN A 84 7.73 -2.55 5.02
C GLN A 84 9.19 -2.51 5.48
N VAL A 85 10.16 -2.60 4.56
CA VAL A 85 11.59 -2.58 4.91
C VAL A 85 11.97 -1.28 5.62
N ARG A 86 11.42 -0.14 5.19
CA ARG A 86 11.64 1.15 5.86
C ARG A 86 11.01 1.18 7.26
N ASN A 87 9.80 0.66 7.42
CA ASN A 87 9.15 0.58 8.73
C ASN A 87 9.93 -0.33 9.69
N ASP A 88 10.33 -1.51 9.21
CA ASP A 88 11.14 -2.45 9.99
C ASP A 88 12.45 -1.81 10.45
N TYR A 89 13.14 -1.08 9.57
CA TYR A 89 14.33 -0.31 9.93
C TYR A 89 14.06 0.73 11.02
N ARG A 90 12.96 1.49 10.89
CA ARG A 90 12.59 2.48 11.90
C ARG A 90 12.25 1.81 13.23
N CYS A 91 11.57 0.66 13.22
CA CYS A 91 11.30 -0.16 14.40
C CYS A 91 12.61 -0.62 15.05
N ALA A 92 13.54 -1.15 14.26
CA ALA A 92 14.84 -1.61 14.72
C ALA A 92 15.68 -0.50 15.36
N LYS A 93 15.53 0.75 14.90
CA LYS A 93 16.21 1.92 15.45
C LYS A 93 15.44 2.64 16.55
N GLY A 94 14.25 2.15 16.94
CA GLY A 94 13.41 2.79 17.97
C GLY A 94 12.94 4.20 17.59
N LEU A 95 12.77 4.48 16.30
CA LEU A 95 12.33 5.80 15.82
C LEU A 95 10.83 6.00 16.04
N PRO A 96 10.37 7.24 16.29
CA PRO A 96 8.95 7.51 16.51
C PRO A 96 8.11 7.30 15.25
N GLY A 97 6.83 6.94 15.45
CA GLY A 97 5.84 6.77 14.37
C GLY A 97 5.97 5.45 13.61
N THR A 98 6.53 4.43 14.24
CA THR A 98 6.65 3.06 13.73
C THR A 98 5.39 2.25 13.96
N VAL A 99 5.00 1.46 12.96
CA VAL A 99 3.94 0.46 13.13
C VAL A 99 4.61 -0.81 13.64
N HIS A 100 4.34 -1.16 14.89
CA HIS A 100 4.80 -2.42 15.46
C HIS A 100 3.78 -3.50 15.11
N ASP A 101 4.18 -4.46 14.27
CA ASP A 101 3.41 -5.70 14.18
C ASP A 101 3.55 -6.44 15.51
N ASP A 102 2.44 -6.99 16.02
CA ASP A 102 2.36 -7.72 17.31
C ASP A 102 3.38 -8.87 17.45
N VAL A 103 4.01 -9.26 16.34
CA VAL A 103 5.08 -10.27 16.24
C VAL A 103 6.37 -9.84 16.96
N ALA A 104 6.59 -8.53 17.17
CA ALA A 104 7.80 -8.02 17.82
C ALA A 104 7.85 -8.30 19.34
N SER A 105 6.70 -8.51 20.00
CA SER A 105 6.61 -8.58 21.47
C SER A 105 7.11 -9.89 22.08
N ASN A 106 7.45 -10.91 21.28
CA ASN A 106 7.74 -12.27 21.77
C ASN A 106 9.13 -12.80 21.33
N ARG A 107 10.10 -11.91 21.10
CA ARG A 107 11.46 -12.30 20.69
C ARG A 107 12.40 -12.34 21.88
N ASN A 108 13.17 -13.43 21.99
CA ASN A 108 14.33 -13.51 22.87
C ASN A 108 15.34 -12.40 22.51
N GLN A 109 16.13 -11.93 23.48
CA GLN A 109 17.12 -10.86 23.30
C GLN A 109 18.05 -11.11 22.09
N ASP A 110 18.66 -12.31 21.99
CA ASP A 110 19.53 -12.69 20.87
C ASP A 110 18.81 -12.69 19.51
N GLY A 111 17.51 -13.00 19.50
CA GLY A 111 16.69 -12.99 18.29
C GLY A 111 16.30 -11.57 17.86
N LEU A 112 16.17 -10.66 18.83
CA LEU A 112 15.93 -9.25 18.58
C LEU A 112 17.17 -8.61 17.95
N GLU A 113 18.36 -8.85 18.52
CA GLU A 113 19.62 -8.30 18.05
C GLU A 113 19.93 -8.73 16.61
N LYS A 114 19.84 -10.04 16.32
CA LYS A 114 20.01 -10.56 14.94
C LYS A 114 19.01 -9.96 13.97
N TRP A 115 17.77 -9.74 14.39
CA TRP A 115 16.80 -9.11 13.51
C TRP A 115 17.09 -7.64 13.26
N VAL A 116 17.54 -6.89 14.28
CA VAL A 116 17.95 -5.48 14.13
C VAL A 116 19.08 -5.38 13.12
N GLU A 117 20.07 -6.27 13.19
CA GLU A 117 21.18 -6.38 12.23
C GLU A 117 20.66 -6.66 10.82
N ILE A 118 19.96 -7.78 10.60
CA ILE A 118 19.43 -8.17 9.29
C ILE A 118 18.54 -7.08 8.67
N THR A 119 17.71 -6.44 9.48
CA THR A 119 16.80 -5.39 9.03
C THR A 119 17.55 -4.11 8.64
N THR A 120 18.60 -3.77 9.41
CA THR A 120 19.48 -2.65 9.11
C THR A 120 20.18 -2.88 7.77
N ASP A 121 20.82 -4.04 7.60
CA ASP A 121 21.53 -4.41 6.37
C ASP A 121 20.60 -4.43 5.16
N ARG A 122 19.37 -4.93 5.34
CA ARG A 122 18.37 -4.97 4.26
C ARG A 122 17.98 -3.56 3.81
N TYR A 123 17.77 -2.65 4.76
CA TYR A 123 17.44 -1.25 4.43
C TYR A 123 18.61 -0.52 3.78
N GLU A 124 19.85 -0.75 4.25
CA GLU A 124 21.05 -0.19 3.63
C GLU A 124 21.23 -0.70 2.19
N ALA A 125 21.05 -1.99 1.95
CA ALA A 125 21.10 -2.55 0.59
C ALA A 125 20.03 -1.95 -0.33
N VAL A 126 18.81 -1.70 0.17
CA VAL A 126 17.76 -1.00 -0.58
C VAL A 126 18.17 0.44 -0.90
N ARG A 127 18.75 1.15 0.07
CA ARG A 127 19.24 2.52 -0.13
C ARG A 127 20.35 2.57 -1.19
N ASP A 128 21.22 1.59 -1.19
CA ASP A 128 22.31 1.47 -2.16
C ASP A 128 21.78 1.24 -3.58
N VAL A 129 20.78 0.37 -3.75
CA VAL A 129 20.09 0.17 -5.04
C VAL A 129 19.48 1.47 -5.57
N ILE A 130 18.82 2.25 -4.70
CA ILE A 130 18.24 3.53 -5.09
C ILE A 130 19.35 4.52 -5.50
N ARG A 131 20.46 4.55 -4.76
CA ARG A 131 21.62 5.41 -5.06
C ARG A 131 22.26 5.05 -6.40
N GLU A 132 22.45 3.77 -6.67
CA GLU A 132 22.98 3.28 -7.96
C GLU A 132 22.04 3.64 -9.11
N ALA A 133 20.74 3.39 -8.95
CA ALA A 133 19.74 3.77 -9.94
C ALA A 133 19.71 5.29 -10.18
N GLN A 134 19.83 6.10 -9.13
CA GLN A 134 19.90 7.55 -9.24
C GLN A 134 21.15 8.02 -10.00
N GLY A 135 22.27 7.31 -9.86
CA GLY A 135 23.50 7.58 -10.62
C GLY A 135 23.34 7.34 -12.13
N LEU A 136 22.55 6.33 -12.52
CA LEU A 136 22.22 6.03 -13.91
C LEU A 136 21.18 7.01 -14.48
N TYR A 137 20.17 7.36 -13.69
CA TYR A 137 19.01 8.14 -14.10
C TYR A 137 19.05 9.57 -13.53
N ARG A 138 20.13 10.31 -13.83
CA ARG A 138 20.42 11.63 -13.23
C ARG A 138 19.34 12.70 -13.43
N GLN A 139 18.58 12.59 -14.51
CA GLN A 139 17.50 13.54 -14.85
C GLN A 139 16.23 13.37 -14.00
N TYR A 140 16.10 12.24 -13.29
CA TYR A 140 14.95 11.94 -12.44
C TYR A 140 15.32 12.13 -10.98
N ASN A 141 14.32 12.32 -10.12
CA ASN A 141 14.51 12.36 -8.68
C ASN A 141 13.82 11.16 -8.03
N LEU A 142 14.56 10.04 -7.93
CA LEU A 142 14.04 8.77 -7.44
C LEU A 142 13.73 8.84 -5.94
N HIS A 143 14.59 9.52 -5.18
CA HIS A 143 14.41 9.74 -3.74
C HIS A 143 13.14 10.54 -3.45
N ALA A 144 12.91 11.65 -4.16
CA ALA A 144 11.71 12.46 -3.98
C ALA A 144 10.45 11.69 -4.37
N ALA A 145 10.51 10.88 -5.43
CA ALA A 145 9.37 10.07 -5.83
C ALA A 145 8.99 9.06 -4.75
N LEU A 146 9.96 8.33 -4.17
CA LEU A 146 9.68 7.40 -3.07
C LEU A 146 9.21 8.13 -1.80
N GLN A 147 9.85 9.22 -1.42
CA GLN A 147 9.47 9.98 -0.22
C GLN A 147 8.07 10.57 -0.35
N TYR A 148 7.81 11.37 -1.39
CA TYR A 148 6.56 12.12 -1.46
C TYR A 148 5.39 11.26 -1.93
N ILE A 149 5.57 10.40 -2.94
CA ILE A 149 4.46 9.59 -3.46
C ILE A 149 4.22 8.36 -2.58
N VAL A 150 5.26 7.62 -2.19
CA VAL A 150 5.07 6.32 -1.50
C VAL A 150 4.90 6.50 0.01
N ILE A 151 5.72 7.35 0.64
CA ILE A 151 5.69 7.52 2.10
C ILE A 151 4.66 8.57 2.55
N GLU A 152 4.61 9.72 1.88
CA GLU A 152 3.74 10.83 2.27
C GLU A 152 2.39 10.86 1.53
N ASP A 153 2.18 9.94 0.59
CA ASP A 153 0.95 9.82 -0.21
C ASP A 153 0.56 11.09 -0.99
N GLN A 154 1.55 11.92 -1.36
CA GLN A 154 1.32 13.14 -2.13
C GLN A 154 1.06 12.86 -3.61
N GLN A 155 0.10 13.58 -4.19
CA GLN A 155 -0.29 13.45 -5.59
C GLN A 155 0.59 14.31 -6.51
N LEU A 156 1.81 13.86 -6.76
CA LEU A 156 2.78 14.57 -7.60
C LEU A 156 2.92 13.88 -8.96
N GLU A 157 2.06 14.22 -9.92
CA GLU A 157 2.04 13.61 -11.26
C GLU A 157 3.39 13.69 -11.99
N HIS A 158 4.12 14.81 -11.85
CA HIS A 158 5.42 15.00 -12.49
C HIS A 158 6.52 14.07 -11.96
N LEU A 159 6.34 13.46 -10.78
CA LEU A 159 7.26 12.48 -10.21
C LEU A 159 6.90 11.02 -10.56
N VAL A 160 5.80 10.77 -11.28
CA VAL A 160 5.37 9.39 -11.60
C VAL A 160 6.38 8.66 -12.48
N SER A 161 7.03 9.35 -13.43
CA SER A 161 8.09 8.76 -14.24
C SER A 161 9.31 8.37 -13.40
N SER A 162 9.70 9.22 -12.44
CA SER A 162 10.75 8.92 -11.46
C SER A 162 10.36 7.73 -10.58
N LEU A 163 9.10 7.66 -10.14
CA LEU A 163 8.57 6.55 -9.36
C LEU A 163 8.68 5.22 -10.10
N TYR A 164 8.29 5.19 -11.38
CA TYR A 164 8.37 4.00 -12.22
C TYR A 164 9.78 3.41 -12.26
N ILE A 165 10.80 4.26 -12.45
CA ILE A 165 12.21 3.86 -12.48
C ILE A 165 12.64 3.31 -11.12
N ALA A 166 12.30 4.01 -10.03
CA ALA A 166 12.64 3.59 -8.68
C ALA A 166 12.01 2.21 -8.34
N LEU A 167 10.73 2.03 -8.66
CA LEU A 167 10.01 0.78 -8.40
C LEU A 167 10.54 -0.39 -9.23
N ASN A 168 11.00 -0.16 -10.46
CA ASN A 168 11.65 -1.20 -11.25
C ASN A 168 12.99 -1.66 -10.65
N ALA A 169 13.81 -0.71 -10.19
CA ALA A 169 15.08 -1.03 -9.53
C ALA A 169 14.83 -1.83 -8.24
N LEU A 170 13.86 -1.40 -7.44
CA LEU A 170 13.44 -2.09 -6.22
C LEU A 170 12.86 -3.48 -6.50
N HIS A 171 11.98 -3.61 -7.49
CA HIS A 171 11.41 -4.90 -7.88
C HIS A 171 12.52 -5.88 -8.28
N LYS A 172 13.48 -5.46 -9.10
CA LYS A 172 14.61 -6.29 -9.50
C LYS A 172 15.40 -6.79 -8.28
N PHE A 173 15.70 -5.90 -7.33
CA PHE A 173 16.40 -6.27 -6.10
C PHE A 173 15.62 -7.28 -5.26
N PHE A 174 14.31 -7.06 -5.06
CA PHE A 174 13.49 -7.96 -4.25
C PHE A 174 13.22 -9.31 -4.91
N SER A 175 13.17 -9.35 -6.24
CA SER A 175 13.01 -10.60 -7.00
C SER A 175 14.29 -11.43 -7.03
N GLN A 176 15.47 -10.81 -6.93
CA GLN A 176 16.77 -11.50 -6.92
C GLN A 176 17.15 -12.08 -5.55
N LYS A 177 16.68 -11.47 -4.45
CA LYS A 177 16.97 -11.90 -3.07
C LYS A 177 15.90 -12.83 -2.48
N ARG A 178 15.11 -13.50 -3.32
CA ARG A 178 14.05 -14.43 -2.90
C ARG A 178 14.53 -15.86 -2.78
#